data_AF-A0A943C2R9-F1
#
_entry.id   AF-A0A943C2R9-F1
#
_cell.length_a   1.000
_cell.length_b   1.000
_cell.length_c   1.000
_cell.angle_alpha   90.00
_cell.angle_beta   90.00
_cell.angle_gamma   90.00
#
_symmetry.space_group_name_H-M   'P 1'
#
loop_
_entity.id
_entity.type
_entity.pdbx_description
1 polymer ?
#
loop_
_entity_poly.entity_id
_entity_poly.type
_entity_poly.pdbx_seq_one_letter_code
_entity_poly.pdbx_strand_id
1 'polypeptide(L)'
;IEKLFSSFLLEKKGEDIYTTAKARQLLELVPEDLRKPELTAEWEMKLSKIAEGKLSDQKFMTEIRTYSTDLVKEIKTAEGTFRHDNMTNKLCPNCGKRLLAVNGKNSRMLVCQDRECGYRQTIAKTTNARCPQCHKRMELIGSGENASFVCKCGYKERLSKFQERRKKEGAGVSKRDVQNYLKKQQKEAKQETGSNAMLDALKNIKL
;
A
#
# COMPACT_ATOMS: atom_id res chain seq x y z
N ILE A 1 4.73 8.67 1.94
CA ILE A 1 4.86 7.78 0.76
C ILE A 1 3.52 7.38 0.11
N GLU A 2 2.44 7.13 0.87
CA GLU A 2 1.13 6.67 0.31
C GLU A 2 0.58 7.55 -0.82
N LYS A 3 0.76 8.88 -0.73
CA LYS A 3 0.35 9.84 -1.77
C LYS A 3 1.00 9.55 -3.13
N LEU A 4 2.23 9.04 -3.14
CA LEU A 4 2.95 8.71 -4.39
C LEU A 4 2.40 7.42 -5.02
N PHE A 5 1.96 6.46 -4.22
CA PHE A 5 1.25 5.27 -4.73
C PHE A 5 -0.16 5.61 -5.23
N SER A 6 -0.91 6.43 -4.50
CA SER A 6 -2.29 6.77 -4.89
C SER A 6 -2.37 7.67 -6.12
N SER A 7 -1.29 8.40 -6.43
CA SER A 7 -1.12 9.22 -7.63
C SER A 7 -0.44 8.48 -8.80
N PHE A 8 -0.11 7.20 -8.62
CA PHE A 8 0.52 6.33 -9.61
C PHE A 8 1.92 6.79 -10.05
N LEU A 9 2.66 7.40 -9.13
CA LEU A 9 4.07 7.79 -9.32
C LEU A 9 5.03 6.67 -8.88
N LEU A 10 4.60 5.86 -7.91
CA LEU A 10 5.31 4.69 -7.44
C LEU A 10 4.49 3.42 -7.65
N GLU A 11 5.17 2.33 -7.93
CA GLU A 11 4.60 0.98 -8.01
C GLU A 11 5.45 -0.02 -7.21
N LYS A 12 4.82 -1.07 -6.71
CA LYS A 12 5.50 -2.12 -5.97
C LYS A 12 5.75 -3.32 -6.88
N LYS A 13 7.00 -3.80 -6.96
CA LYS A 13 7.37 -5.03 -7.65
C LYS A 13 8.04 -5.96 -6.65
N GLY A 14 7.31 -6.98 -6.19
CA GLY A 14 7.79 -7.83 -5.11
C GLY A 14 7.78 -7.10 -3.78
N GLU A 15 8.94 -6.93 -3.16
CA GLU A 15 9.12 -6.14 -1.94
C GLU A 15 9.62 -4.72 -2.21
N ASP A 16 10.20 -4.50 -3.39
CA ASP A 16 10.82 -3.25 -3.80
C ASP A 16 9.84 -2.24 -4.39
N ILE A 17 10.23 -0.98 -4.34
CA ILE A 17 9.46 0.18 -4.81
C ILE A 17 10.18 0.79 -6.02
N TYR A 18 9.44 0.99 -7.11
CA TYR A 18 9.95 1.53 -8.36
C TYR A 18 9.18 2.78 -8.77
N THR A 19 9.84 3.68 -9.50
CA THR A 19 9.20 4.83 -10.17
C THR A 19 8.48 4.38 -11.44
N THR A 20 7.29 4.94 -11.67
CA THR A 20 6.56 4.70 -12.91
C THR A 20 7.12 5.57 -14.04
N ALA A 21 6.77 5.27 -15.30
CA ALA A 21 7.12 6.12 -16.43
C ALA A 21 6.55 7.54 -16.28
N LYS A 22 5.32 7.65 -15.75
CA LYS A 22 4.71 8.94 -15.37
C LYS A 22 5.61 9.74 -14.41
N ALA A 23 6.15 9.10 -13.38
CA ALA A 23 7.03 9.79 -12.43
C ALA A 23 8.33 10.25 -13.08
N ARG A 24 8.94 9.43 -13.94
CA ARG A 24 10.16 9.79 -14.68
C ARG A 24 9.93 10.98 -15.61
N GLN A 25 8.86 10.96 -16.41
CA GLN A 25 8.50 12.11 -17.24
C GLN A 25 8.27 13.38 -16.41
N LEU A 26 7.58 13.29 -15.27
CA LEU A 26 7.39 14.46 -14.41
C LEU A 26 8.71 15.00 -13.85
N LEU A 27 9.63 14.12 -13.46
CA LEU A 27 10.96 14.54 -13.00
C LEU A 27 11.76 15.22 -14.11
N GLU A 28 11.57 14.85 -15.38
CA GLU A 28 12.22 15.53 -16.51
C GLU A 28 11.61 16.91 -16.80
N LEU A 29 10.29 17.04 -16.64
CA LEU A 29 9.53 18.26 -16.98
C LEU A 29 9.57 19.34 -15.89
N VAL A 30 9.72 18.95 -14.63
CA VAL A 30 9.69 19.86 -13.48
C VAL A 30 11.03 20.62 -13.36
N PRO A 31 11.05 21.92 -13.04
CA PRO A 31 12.29 22.68 -12.81
C PRO A 31 13.28 21.99 -11.86
N GLU A 32 14.57 22.20 -12.07
CA GLU A 32 15.63 21.49 -11.34
C GLU A 32 15.55 21.70 -9.82
N ASP A 33 15.26 22.92 -9.40
CA ASP A 33 15.17 23.30 -7.98
C ASP A 33 14.13 22.48 -7.21
N LEU A 34 13.01 22.13 -7.85
CA LEU A 34 11.96 21.31 -7.23
C LEU A 34 12.36 19.83 -7.07
N ARG A 35 13.46 19.39 -7.68
CA ARG A 35 13.99 18.03 -7.56
C ARG A 35 15.07 17.92 -6.49
N LYS A 36 15.60 19.07 -6.04
CA LYS A 36 16.71 19.16 -5.10
C LYS A 36 16.23 19.03 -3.64
N PRO A 37 16.79 18.10 -2.84
CA PRO A 37 16.43 17.99 -1.42
C PRO A 37 16.78 19.26 -0.63
N GLU A 38 17.75 20.05 -1.10
CA GLU A 38 18.22 21.28 -0.48
C GLU A 38 17.09 22.31 -0.31
N LEU A 39 16.25 22.49 -1.34
CA LEU A 39 15.12 23.41 -1.28
C LEU A 39 14.13 23.04 -0.16
N THR A 40 13.88 21.74 0.02
CA THR A 40 13.01 21.26 1.11
C THR A 40 13.65 21.53 2.47
N ALA A 41 14.96 21.29 2.61
CA ALA A 41 15.68 21.56 3.85
C ALA A 41 15.65 23.05 4.23
N GLU A 42 15.84 23.94 3.25
CA GLU A 42 15.75 25.39 3.46
C GLU A 42 14.37 25.83 3.95
N TRP A 43 13.30 25.28 3.38
CA TRP A 43 11.93 25.61 3.79
C TRP A 43 11.65 25.13 5.21
N GLU A 44 12.00 23.89 5.57
CA GLU A 44 11.81 23.36 6.92
C GLU A 44 12.60 24.16 7.97
N MET A 45 13.80 24.64 7.62
CA MET A 45 14.58 25.55 8.48
C MET A 45 13.87 26.91 8.66
N LYS A 46 13.35 27.51 7.57
CA LYS A 46 12.59 28.77 7.67
C LYS A 46 11.32 28.60 8.50
N LEU A 47 10.60 27.49 8.31
CA LEU A 47 9.40 27.15 9.09
C LEU A 47 9.72 27.00 10.59
N SER A 48 10.84 26.38 10.93
CA SER A 48 11.29 26.25 12.31
C SER A 48 11.61 27.62 12.94
N LYS A 49 12.29 28.51 12.21
CA LYS A 49 12.54 29.89 12.67
C LYS A 49 11.26 30.70 12.87
N ILE A 50 10.23 30.47 12.05
CA ILE A 50 8.90 31.10 12.22
C ILE A 50 8.24 30.58 13.50
N ALA A 51 8.28 29.27 13.74
CA ALA A 51 7.73 28.67 14.96
C ALA A 51 8.41 29.20 16.24
N GLU A 52 9.70 29.53 16.15
CA GLU A 52 10.49 30.18 17.22
C GLU A 52 10.28 31.70 17.30
N GLY A 53 9.48 32.31 16.42
CA GLY A 53 9.25 33.76 16.37
C GLY A 53 10.43 34.57 15.82
N LYS A 54 11.45 33.92 15.25
CA LYS A 54 12.66 34.56 14.69
C LYS A 54 12.50 35.03 13.24
N LEU A 55 11.42 34.63 12.57
CA LEU A 55 11.15 34.99 11.18
C LEU A 55 9.65 35.26 11.01
N SER A 56 9.31 36.23 10.15
CA SER A 56 7.92 36.58 9.87
C SER A 56 7.29 35.60 8.87
N ASP A 57 6.17 35.02 9.26
CA ASP A 57 5.31 34.20 8.42
C ASP A 57 4.84 34.95 7.17
N GLN A 58 4.47 36.23 7.29
CA GLN A 58 4.04 37.07 6.16
C GLN A 58 5.14 37.24 5.11
N LYS A 59 6.38 37.49 5.54
CA LYS A 59 7.54 37.58 4.64
C LYS A 59 7.77 36.26 3.92
N PHE A 60 7.79 35.15 4.67
CA PHE A 60 7.94 33.81 4.10
C PHE A 60 6.85 33.49 3.07
N MET A 61 5.58 33.77 3.38
CA MET A 61 4.48 33.53 2.44
C MET A 61 4.57 34.40 1.18
N THR A 62 5.14 35.60 1.29
CA THR A 62 5.38 36.46 0.12
C THR A 62 6.48 35.86 -0.77
N GLU A 63 7.58 35.39 -0.19
CA GLU A 63 8.64 34.68 -0.92
C GLU A 63 8.09 33.44 -1.65
N ILE A 64 7.29 32.61 -0.98
CA ILE A 64 6.68 31.41 -1.57
C ILE A 64 5.77 31.76 -2.76
N ARG A 65 4.97 32.83 -2.67
CA ARG A 65 4.10 33.27 -3.78
C ARG A 65 4.91 33.76 -4.97
N THR A 66 5.95 34.55 -4.74
CA THR A 66 6.85 35.03 -5.81
C THR A 66 7.51 33.84 -6.49
N TYR A 67 8.14 32.96 -5.71
CA TYR A 67 8.79 31.75 -6.22
C TYR A 67 7.84 30.86 -7.01
N SER A 68 6.62 30.63 -6.50
CA SER A 68 5.60 29.85 -7.22
C SER A 68 5.18 30.50 -8.54
N THR A 69 5.12 31.83 -8.58
CA THR A 69 4.76 32.58 -9.79
C THR A 69 5.84 32.42 -10.86
N ASP A 70 7.11 32.48 -10.47
CA ASP A 70 8.24 32.35 -11.39
C ASP A 70 8.37 30.91 -11.91
N LEU A 71 8.18 29.90 -11.05
CA LEU A 71 8.09 28.50 -11.48
C LEU A 71 6.98 28.25 -12.50
N VAL A 72 5.79 28.83 -12.30
CA VAL A 72 4.67 28.67 -13.25
C VAL A 72 5.00 29.32 -14.59
N LYS A 73 5.70 30.46 -14.60
CA LYS A 73 6.15 31.09 -15.85
C LYS A 73 7.16 30.21 -16.58
N GLU A 74 8.16 29.70 -15.87
CA GLU A 74 9.18 28.80 -16.43
C GLU A 74 8.55 27.56 -17.08
N ILE A 75 7.64 26.89 -16.36
CA ILE A 75 6.93 25.70 -16.87
C ILE A 75 6.08 26.03 -18.10
N LYS A 76 5.42 27.19 -18.14
CA LYS A 76 4.63 27.62 -19.30
C LYS A 76 5.48 27.87 -20.54
N THR A 77 6.73 28.29 -20.36
CA THR A 77 7.68 28.53 -21.46
C THR A 77 8.47 27.29 -21.86
N ALA A 78 8.49 26.24 -21.03
CA ALA A 78 9.19 25.00 -21.33
C ALA A 78 8.49 24.19 -22.43
N GLU A 79 9.26 23.60 -23.35
CA GLU A 79 8.74 22.84 -24.51
C GLU A 79 8.45 21.35 -24.19
N GLY A 80 8.43 20.98 -22.91
CA GLY A 80 8.29 19.60 -22.49
C GLY A 80 6.90 19.02 -22.74
N THR A 81 6.80 17.86 -23.39
CA THR A 81 5.52 17.17 -23.60
C THR A 81 5.33 16.00 -22.63
N PHE A 82 4.16 15.91 -21.99
CA PHE A 82 3.78 14.76 -21.18
C PHE A 82 2.92 13.78 -21.99
N ARG A 83 3.27 12.49 -21.99
CA ARG A 83 2.53 11.45 -22.73
C ARG A 83 2.18 10.28 -21.84
N HIS A 84 0.95 9.80 -21.96
CA HIS A 84 0.51 8.57 -21.31
C HIS A 84 0.98 7.35 -22.09
N ASP A 85 1.92 6.60 -21.53
CA ASP A 85 2.44 5.33 -22.08
C ASP A 85 1.55 4.12 -21.76
N ASN A 86 0.65 4.27 -20.79
CA ASN A 86 -0.18 3.22 -20.23
C ASN A 86 -1.64 3.27 -20.71
N MET A 87 -1.89 3.84 -21.90
CA MET A 87 -3.21 3.91 -22.53
C MET A 87 -3.70 2.53 -22.96
N THR A 88 -4.96 2.23 -22.70
CA THR A 88 -5.61 0.98 -23.13
C THR A 88 -6.66 1.22 -24.21
N ASN A 89 -7.09 0.16 -24.89
CA ASN A 89 -8.17 0.21 -25.88
C ASN A 89 -9.57 0.27 -25.24
N LYS A 90 -9.68 0.20 -23.91
CA LYS A 90 -10.97 0.26 -23.21
C LYS A 90 -11.40 1.70 -23.02
N LEU A 91 -12.67 1.97 -23.32
CA LEU A 91 -13.28 3.29 -23.16
C LEU A 91 -13.88 3.42 -21.75
N CYS A 92 -13.81 4.62 -21.22
CA CYS A 92 -14.43 4.98 -19.96
C CYS A 92 -15.96 4.99 -20.13
N PRO A 93 -16.72 4.26 -19.30
CA PRO A 93 -18.17 4.22 -19.42
C PRO A 93 -18.84 5.56 -19.10
N ASN A 94 -18.16 6.47 -18.41
CA ASN A 94 -18.72 7.75 -18.00
C ASN A 94 -18.50 8.88 -19.01
N CYS A 95 -17.37 8.88 -19.75
CA CYS A 95 -17.01 9.99 -20.65
C CYS A 95 -16.48 9.55 -22.03
N GLY A 96 -16.40 8.26 -22.31
CA GLY A 96 -15.93 7.72 -23.59
C GLY A 96 -14.43 7.84 -23.84
N LYS A 97 -13.66 8.59 -23.03
CA LYS A 97 -12.19 8.68 -23.16
C LYS A 97 -11.51 7.35 -22.83
N ARG A 98 -10.29 7.13 -23.34
CA ARG A 98 -9.54 5.88 -23.07
C ARG A 98 -9.15 5.77 -21.60
N LEU A 99 -9.11 4.53 -21.11
CA LEU A 99 -8.68 4.19 -19.76
C LEU A 99 -7.17 3.94 -19.71
N LEU A 100 -6.55 4.33 -18.60
CA LEU A 100 -5.15 4.11 -18.26
C LEU A 100 -5.00 2.87 -17.38
N ALA A 101 -4.06 1.98 -17.71
CA ALA A 101 -3.68 0.87 -16.85
C ALA A 101 -2.67 1.34 -15.80
N VAL A 102 -3.03 1.25 -14.51
CA VAL A 102 -2.18 1.71 -13.42
C VAL A 102 -2.06 0.67 -12.31
N ASN A 103 -0.89 0.65 -11.67
CA ASN A 103 -0.61 -0.16 -10.49
C ASN A 103 -0.73 0.72 -9.25
N GLY A 104 -1.67 0.40 -8.38
CA GLY A 104 -1.70 0.89 -7.01
C GLY A 104 -0.82 0.01 -6.10
N LYS A 105 -0.81 0.33 -4.79
CA LYS A 105 0.01 -0.39 -3.80
C LYS A 105 -0.26 -1.91 -3.76
N ASN A 106 -1.52 -2.31 -3.85
CA ASN A 106 -1.97 -3.70 -3.77
C ASN A 106 -3.03 -4.05 -4.84
N SER A 107 -3.16 -3.23 -5.88
CA SER A 107 -4.22 -3.41 -6.88
C SER A 107 -3.76 -2.95 -8.25
N ARG A 108 -4.31 -3.59 -9.28
CA ARG A 108 -4.18 -3.20 -10.68
C ARG A 108 -5.51 -2.63 -11.12
N MET A 109 -5.51 -1.44 -11.72
CA MET A 109 -6.71 -0.67 -11.98
C MET A 109 -6.71 -0.10 -13.41
N LEU A 110 -7.91 0.14 -13.92
CA LEU A 110 -8.16 1.03 -15.04
C LEU A 110 -8.70 2.34 -14.49
N VAL A 111 -8.07 3.45 -14.86
CA VAL A 111 -8.46 4.79 -14.41
C VAL A 111 -8.70 5.66 -15.61
N CYS A 112 -9.73 6.51 -15.58
CA CYS A 112 -9.94 7.46 -16.65
C CYS A 112 -8.73 8.38 -16.81
N GLN A 113 -8.34 8.66 -18.06
CA GLN A 113 -7.34 9.67 -18.34
C GLN A 113 -7.77 11.05 -17.83
N ASP A 114 -9.07 11.33 -17.90
CA ASP A 114 -9.64 12.56 -17.39
C ASP A 114 -9.81 12.51 -15.86
N ARG A 115 -9.16 13.48 -15.19
CA ARG A 115 -9.18 13.58 -13.73
C ARG A 115 -10.52 14.07 -13.21
N GLU A 116 -11.26 14.87 -13.97
CA GLU A 116 -12.59 15.36 -13.58
C GLU A 116 -13.62 14.25 -13.62
N CYS A 117 -13.49 13.33 -14.60
CA CYS A 117 -14.35 12.16 -14.70
C CYS A 117 -14.21 11.22 -13.49
N GLY A 118 -12.98 11.02 -13.01
CA GLY A 118 -12.71 10.27 -11.77
C GLY A 118 -13.03 8.76 -11.81
N TYR A 119 -13.45 8.19 -12.95
CA TYR A 119 -13.79 6.77 -13.05
C TYR A 119 -12.58 5.87 -12.76
N ARG A 120 -12.81 4.83 -11.93
CA ARG A 120 -11.81 3.85 -11.52
C ARG A 120 -12.43 2.46 -11.46
N GLN A 121 -11.76 1.48 -12.06
CA GLN A 121 -12.14 0.08 -12.01
C GLN A 121 -10.97 -0.76 -11.53
N THR A 122 -11.18 -1.56 -10.48
CA THR A 122 -10.16 -2.52 -10.01
C THR A 122 -10.23 -3.79 -10.83
N ILE A 123 -9.14 -4.10 -11.55
CA ILE A 123 -9.02 -5.33 -12.34
C ILE A 123 -8.57 -6.48 -11.42
N ALA A 124 -7.57 -6.22 -10.59
CA ALA A 124 -7.00 -7.20 -9.69
C ALA A 124 -6.63 -6.57 -8.35
N LYS A 125 -6.80 -7.32 -7.27
CA LYS A 125 -6.40 -6.90 -5.92
C LYS A 125 -5.68 -8.04 -5.21
N THR A 126 -4.51 -7.76 -4.67
CA THR A 126 -3.81 -8.70 -3.79
C THR A 126 -4.59 -8.82 -2.48
N THR A 127 -4.94 -10.05 -2.12
CA THR A 127 -5.70 -10.34 -0.89
C THR A 127 -4.86 -11.10 0.13
N ASN A 128 -5.34 -11.15 1.37
CA ASN A 128 -4.74 -11.97 2.42
C ASN A 128 -5.18 -13.45 2.32
N ALA A 129 -6.02 -13.81 1.35
CA ALA A 129 -6.43 -15.19 1.13
C ALA A 129 -5.22 -16.04 0.74
N ARG A 130 -5.12 -17.22 1.35
CA ARG A 130 -4.02 -18.17 1.16
C ARG A 130 -4.46 -19.28 0.23
N CYS A 131 -3.60 -19.62 -0.72
CA CYS A 131 -3.83 -20.74 -1.62
C CYS A 131 -3.85 -22.06 -0.83
N PRO A 132 -4.83 -22.95 -1.07
CA PRO A 132 -4.88 -24.24 -0.40
C PRO A 132 -3.73 -25.18 -0.80
N GLN A 133 -3.10 -24.93 -1.94
CA GLN A 133 -2.07 -25.82 -2.50
C GLN A 133 -0.63 -25.40 -2.12
N CYS A 134 -0.36 -24.11 -1.98
CA CYS A 134 1.01 -23.60 -1.69
C CYS A 134 1.07 -22.54 -0.59
N HIS A 135 -0.05 -22.19 0.03
CA HIS A 135 -0.17 -21.17 1.09
C HIS A 135 0.37 -19.76 0.75
N LYS A 136 0.71 -19.49 -0.52
CA LYS A 136 1.02 -18.13 -1.00
C LYS A 136 -0.25 -17.29 -1.08
N ARG A 137 -0.09 -15.95 -0.99
CA ARG A 137 -1.20 -15.01 -1.14
C ARG A 137 -1.81 -15.09 -2.53
N MET A 138 -3.13 -14.93 -2.60
CA MET A 138 -3.90 -14.96 -3.85
C MET A 138 -4.33 -13.56 -4.27
N GLU A 139 -4.41 -13.34 -5.58
CA GLU A 139 -4.98 -12.14 -6.20
C GLU A 139 -6.44 -12.40 -6.55
N LEU A 140 -7.33 -11.47 -6.20
CA LEU A 140 -8.71 -11.48 -6.67
C LEU A 140 -8.77 -10.73 -8.00
N ILE A 141 -9.12 -11.41 -9.08
CA ILE A 141 -9.23 -10.84 -10.44
C ILE A 141 -10.70 -10.77 -10.83
N GLY A 142 -11.12 -9.65 -11.42
CA GLY A 142 -12.48 -9.39 -11.87
C GLY A 142 -13.29 -8.55 -10.88
N SER A 143 -14.57 -8.37 -11.19
CA SER A 143 -15.51 -7.58 -10.39
C SER A 143 -16.80 -8.37 -10.17
N GLY A 144 -17.41 -8.23 -9.00
CA GLY A 144 -18.67 -8.90 -8.66
C GLY A 144 -18.55 -10.41 -8.46
N GLU A 145 -19.63 -11.13 -8.77
CA GLU A 145 -19.76 -12.59 -8.57
C GLU A 145 -18.81 -13.42 -9.44
N ASN A 146 -18.41 -12.88 -10.59
CA ASN A 146 -17.47 -13.51 -11.51
C ASN A 146 -15.99 -13.34 -11.11
N ALA A 147 -15.73 -12.67 -9.97
CA ALA A 147 -14.38 -12.54 -9.47
C ALA A 147 -13.78 -13.91 -9.12
N SER A 148 -12.49 -14.09 -9.38
CA SER A 148 -11.78 -15.34 -9.11
C SER A 148 -10.49 -15.06 -8.36
N PHE A 149 -10.21 -15.84 -7.33
CA PHE A 149 -8.89 -15.90 -6.70
C PHE A 149 -7.94 -16.67 -7.59
N VAL A 150 -6.78 -16.09 -7.88
CA VAL A 150 -5.71 -16.71 -8.67
C VAL A 150 -4.43 -16.67 -7.84
N CYS A 151 -3.78 -17.83 -7.74
CA CYS A 151 -2.47 -17.97 -7.12
C CYS A 151 -1.36 -18.02 -8.17
N LYS A 152 -0.15 -17.60 -7.79
CA LYS A 152 1.06 -17.72 -8.63
C LYS A 152 1.42 -19.17 -8.98
N CYS A 153 0.93 -20.17 -8.24
CA CYS A 153 1.13 -21.59 -8.56
C CYS A 153 0.15 -22.15 -9.61
N GLY A 154 -0.72 -21.31 -10.18
CA GLY A 154 -1.73 -21.71 -11.17
C GLY A 154 -3.11 -22.06 -10.60
N TYR A 155 -3.23 -22.21 -9.27
CA TYR A 155 -4.53 -22.45 -8.62
C TYR A 155 -5.50 -21.29 -8.85
N LYS A 156 -6.73 -21.61 -9.29
CA LYS A 156 -7.81 -20.64 -9.53
C LYS A 156 -9.12 -21.11 -8.91
N GLU A 157 -9.78 -20.22 -8.17
CA GLU A 157 -11.05 -20.50 -7.48
C GLU A 157 -12.01 -19.32 -7.65
N ARG A 158 -13.27 -19.59 -8.03
CA ARG A 158 -14.30 -18.54 -8.10
C ARG A 158 -14.63 -18.01 -6.71
N LEU A 159 -15.03 -16.75 -6.62
CA LEU A 159 -15.36 -16.10 -5.35
C LEU A 159 -16.44 -16.86 -4.55
N SER A 160 -17.48 -17.35 -5.22
CA SER A 160 -18.54 -18.16 -4.60
C SER A 160 -18.00 -19.43 -3.93
N LYS A 161 -17.22 -20.22 -4.67
CA LYS A 161 -16.58 -21.44 -4.14
C LYS A 161 -15.63 -21.15 -2.99
N PHE A 162 -14.87 -20.07 -3.07
CA PHE A 162 -13.99 -19.64 -1.98
C PHE A 162 -14.78 -19.32 -0.70
N GLN A 163 -15.93 -18.63 -0.83
CA GLN A 163 -16.79 -18.31 0.30
C GLN A 163 -17.42 -19.56 0.91
N GLU A 164 -17.94 -20.48 0.09
CA GLU A 164 -18.48 -21.77 0.56
C GLU A 164 -17.43 -22.58 1.31
N ARG A 165 -16.22 -22.68 0.76
CA ARG A 165 -15.10 -23.37 1.39
C ARG A 165 -14.72 -22.72 2.71
N ARG A 166 -14.64 -21.38 2.77
CA ARG A 166 -14.39 -20.64 4.02
C ARG A 166 -15.50 -20.79 5.05
N LYS A 167 -16.75 -20.95 4.62
CA LYS A 167 -17.87 -21.28 5.53
C LYS A 167 -17.72 -22.69 6.11
N LYS A 168 -17.26 -23.65 5.30
CA LYS A 168 -17.01 -25.05 5.72
C LYS A 168 -15.77 -25.21 6.61
N GLU A 169 -14.67 -24.53 6.26
CA GLU A 169 -13.39 -24.58 6.99
C GLU A 169 -13.37 -23.70 8.26
N GLY A 170 -14.32 -22.78 8.40
CA GLY A 170 -14.33 -21.77 9.46
C GLY A 170 -13.32 -20.64 9.24
N ALA A 171 -13.37 -19.60 10.08
CA ALA A 171 -12.51 -18.41 9.98
C ALA A 171 -11.03 -18.67 10.28
N GLY A 172 -10.63 -19.93 10.49
CA GLY A 172 -9.33 -20.32 11.04
C GLY A 172 -9.26 -20.10 12.55
N VAL A 173 -8.17 -20.56 13.16
CA VAL A 173 -7.90 -20.40 14.60
C VAL A 173 -7.56 -18.93 14.87
N SER A 174 -8.31 -18.25 15.74
CA SER A 174 -8.02 -16.86 16.08
C SER A 174 -6.76 -16.77 16.95
N LYS A 175 -6.11 -15.60 16.96
CA LYS A 175 -4.98 -15.36 17.89
C LYS A 175 -5.35 -15.62 19.36
N ARG A 176 -6.62 -15.43 19.72
CA ARG A 176 -7.16 -15.68 21.06
C ARG A 176 -7.24 -17.18 21.36
N ASP A 177 -7.63 -17.97 20.36
CA ASP A 177 -7.69 -19.43 20.46
C ASP A 177 -6.30 -20.04 20.56
N VAL A 178 -5.32 -19.51 19.81
CA VAL A 178 -3.91 -19.90 19.94
C VAL A 178 -3.37 -19.56 21.33
N GLN A 179 -3.64 -18.36 21.85
CA GLN A 179 -3.21 -17.98 23.21
C GLN A 179 -3.86 -18.85 24.29
N ASN A 180 -5.14 -19.19 24.14
CA ASN A 180 -5.83 -20.08 25.07
C ASN A 180 -5.26 -21.50 25.02
N TYR A 181 -4.94 -22.01 23.83
CA TYR A 181 -4.30 -23.30 23.64
C TYR A 181 -2.90 -23.36 24.27
N LEU A 182 -2.06 -22.33 24.05
CA LEU A 182 -0.73 -22.23 24.67
C LEU A 182 -0.82 -22.13 26.20
N LYS A 183 -1.78 -21.36 26.73
CA LYS A 183 -2.03 -21.29 28.18
C LYS A 183 -2.49 -22.63 28.75
N LYS A 184 -3.28 -23.39 27.99
CA LYS A 184 -3.74 -24.73 28.37
C LYS A 184 -2.58 -25.71 28.43
N GLN A 185 -1.72 -25.76 27.40
CA GLN A 185 -0.50 -26.56 27.42
C GLN A 185 0.44 -26.17 28.58
N GLN A 186 0.60 -24.87 28.86
CA GLN A 186 1.41 -24.44 30.00
C GLN A 186 0.82 -24.85 31.35
N LYS A 187 -0.51 -24.92 31.47
CA LYS A 187 -1.19 -25.43 32.68
C LYS A 187 -1.06 -26.95 32.80
N GLU A 188 -1.21 -27.66 31.70
CA GLU A 188 -1.04 -29.11 31.61
C GLU A 188 0.40 -29.51 31.90
N ALA A 189 1.39 -28.85 31.31
CA ALA A 189 2.81 -29.05 31.63
C ALA A 189 3.14 -28.73 33.09
N LYS A 190 2.52 -27.68 33.68
CA LYS A 190 2.65 -27.39 35.10
C LYS A 190 2.01 -28.45 35.99
N GLN A 191 0.91 -29.06 35.56
CA GLN A 191 0.26 -30.17 36.26
C GLN A 191 1.06 -31.47 36.15
N GLU A 192 1.66 -31.76 34.99
CA GLU A 192 2.55 -32.91 34.79
C GLU A 192 3.85 -32.79 35.60
N THR A 193 4.45 -31.59 35.69
CA THR A 193 5.55 -31.31 36.64
C THR A 193 5.11 -31.16 38.10
N GLY A 194 3.79 -31.13 38.33
CA GLY A 194 3.13 -30.84 39.60
C GLY A 194 2.78 -32.09 40.43
N SER A 195 3.23 -33.28 40.02
CA SER A 195 3.20 -34.48 40.85
C SER A 195 4.59 -35.10 40.96
N ASN A 196 5.57 -34.29 41.37
CA ASN A 196 6.79 -34.85 41.90
C ASN A 196 6.54 -35.21 43.37
N ALA A 197 5.91 -36.36 43.61
CA ALA A 197 5.92 -37.01 44.93
C ALA A 197 7.35 -37.09 45.51
N MET A 198 8.36 -37.11 44.62
CA MET A 198 9.79 -37.02 44.94
C MET A 198 10.23 -35.66 45.53
N LEU A 199 9.64 -34.53 45.08
CA LEU A 199 9.95 -33.18 45.61
C LEU A 199 9.34 -32.96 47.01
N ASP A 200 8.16 -33.51 47.29
CA ASP A 200 7.56 -33.43 48.62
C ASP A 200 8.20 -34.42 49.61
N ALA A 201 8.71 -35.57 49.15
CA ALA A 201 9.53 -36.47 49.97
C ALA A 201 10.87 -35.84 50.38
N LEU A 202 11.49 -35.05 49.49
CA LEU A 202 12.77 -34.36 49.76
C LEU A 202 12.65 -33.19 50.75
N LYS A 203 11.47 -32.56 50.86
CA LYS A 203 11.25 -31.46 51.84
C LYS A 203 11.27 -31.93 53.30
N ASN A 204 11.00 -33.21 53.55
CA ASN A 204 10.99 -33.78 54.90
C ASN A 204 12.31 -34.44 55.30
N ILE A 205 13.31 -34.45 54.41
CA ILE A 205 14.66 -34.90 54.75
C ILE A 205 15.44 -33.67 55.23
N LYS A 206 15.50 -33.48 56.57
CA LYS A 206 16.48 -32.59 57.18
C LYS A 206 17.86 -33.24 57.06
N LEU A 207 18.77 -32.59 56.33
CA LEU A 207 20.21 -32.81 56.46
C LEU A 207 20.71 -32.26 57.80
#